data_AF-A0A0N5AUB9-F1
#
_entry.id   AF-A0A0N5AUB9-F1
#
_cell.length_a   1.000
_cell.length_b   1.000
_cell.length_c   1.000
_cell.angle_alpha   90.00
_cell.angle_beta   90.00
_cell.angle_gamma   90.00
#
_symmetry.space_group_name_H-M   'P 1'
#
loop_
_entity.id
_entity.type
_entity.pdbx_description
1 polymer ?
#
loop_
_entity_poly.entity_id
_entity_poly.type
_entity_poly.pdbx_seq_one_letter_code
_entity_poly.pdbx_strand_id
1 'polypeptide(L)'
;MTQRSDYLWISPGLITYFKHNQKSIKLLCWITTYPSNYEKALAVKNTWCRRCIFVSSANNTELPTVNLNVTETRKNLWWKTKAALTYVYDNYYRDYDWFLKADDDTYVIVENLRSFLSQQTLLEPTYFGAKFKMMVRQGFMSGGAGYVMPKEVLKKIVTEGLQVIRKLSWINEGKDLCSSKNEGDEDVEVGLCMEKVGVKAGDSRDSLNRHRFSWLFFTYY
;
A
#
# COMPACT_ATOMS: atom_id res chain seq x y z
N MET A 1 -42.38 13.69 19.95
CA MET A 1 -42.77 13.02 18.69
C MET A 1 -42.44 13.97 17.56
N THR A 2 -41.62 13.69 16.55
CA THR A 2 -40.87 12.51 16.12
C THR A 2 -39.85 13.03 15.12
N GLN A 3 -38.57 12.75 15.33
CA GLN A 3 -37.44 13.13 14.47
C GLN A 3 -37.49 12.24 13.22
N ARG A 4 -37.58 12.84 12.03
CA ARG A 4 -37.63 12.10 10.75
C ARG A 4 -36.22 11.64 10.38
N SER A 5 -36.10 10.34 10.18
CA SER A 5 -34.88 9.67 9.77
C SER A 5 -34.74 9.74 8.24
N ASP A 6 -33.73 10.46 7.77
CA ASP A 6 -33.34 10.49 6.36
C ASP A 6 -32.37 9.34 6.06
N TYR A 7 -32.91 8.13 5.90
CA TYR A 7 -32.19 7.08 5.17
C TYR A 7 -32.23 7.43 3.68
N LEU A 8 -31.11 7.90 3.14
CA LEU A 8 -30.87 8.04 1.71
C LEU A 8 -30.95 6.65 1.05
N TRP A 9 -32.14 6.31 0.55
CA TRP A 9 -32.33 5.19 -0.36
C TRP A 9 -31.66 5.52 -1.69
N ILE A 10 -30.43 5.03 -1.88
CA ILE A 10 -29.77 5.08 -3.19
C ILE A 10 -30.66 4.28 -4.15
N SER A 11 -31.16 4.94 -5.20
CA SER A 11 -32.07 4.28 -6.13
C SER A 11 -31.38 3.10 -6.83
N PRO A 12 -32.09 2.00 -7.12
CA PRO A 12 -31.53 0.85 -7.82
C PRO A 12 -30.84 1.25 -9.13
N GLY A 13 -31.39 2.23 -9.85
CA GLY A 13 -30.80 2.77 -11.08
C GLY A 13 -29.44 3.45 -10.89
N LEU A 14 -29.23 4.14 -9.76
CA LEU A 14 -27.90 4.67 -9.40
C LEU A 14 -26.91 3.52 -9.16
N ILE A 15 -27.32 2.48 -8.44
CA ILE A 15 -26.48 1.29 -8.18
C ILE A 15 -26.08 0.60 -9.49
N THR A 16 -27.00 0.47 -10.45
CA THR A 16 -26.70 -0.10 -11.77
C THR A 16 -25.79 0.81 -12.59
N TYR A 17 -25.98 2.13 -12.54
CA TYR A 17 -25.13 3.11 -13.22
C TYR A 17 -23.70 3.14 -12.67
N PHE A 18 -23.54 3.07 -11.34
CA PHE A 18 -22.23 2.94 -10.69
C PHE A 18 -21.53 1.62 -11.03
N LYS A 19 -22.27 0.52 -11.18
CA LYS A 19 -21.72 -0.77 -11.65
C LYS A 19 -21.25 -0.72 -13.11
N HIS A 20 -21.93 0.03 -13.98
CA HIS A 20 -21.66 0.03 -15.42
C HIS A 20 -20.49 0.94 -15.85
N ASN A 21 -20.17 1.97 -15.06
CA ASN A 21 -19.11 2.95 -15.37
C ASN A 21 -17.87 2.87 -14.47
N GLN A 22 -17.82 1.91 -13.54
CA GLN A 22 -16.57 1.67 -12.80
C GLN A 22 -15.54 1.01 -13.73
N LYS A 23 -14.51 1.77 -14.07
CA LYS A 23 -13.28 1.24 -14.65
C LYS A 23 -12.84 0.05 -13.78
N SER A 24 -12.68 -1.13 -14.38
CA SER A 24 -12.28 -2.32 -13.63
C SER A 24 -10.90 -2.10 -13.00
N ILE A 25 -10.86 -1.89 -11.69
CA ILE A 25 -9.62 -1.65 -10.94
C ILE A 25 -8.95 -2.99 -10.64
N LYS A 26 -7.79 -3.23 -11.26
CA LYS A 26 -6.92 -4.36 -10.89
C LYS A 26 -6.02 -3.96 -9.74
N LEU A 27 -6.38 -4.40 -8.54
CA LEU A 27 -5.65 -4.15 -7.30
C LEU A 27 -4.88 -5.40 -6.87
N LEU A 28 -3.57 -5.26 -6.70
CA LEU A 28 -2.73 -6.21 -5.98
C LEU A 28 -2.44 -5.69 -4.58
N CYS A 29 -2.26 -6.61 -3.65
CA CYS A 29 -1.92 -6.36 -2.26
C CYS A 29 -0.75 -7.25 -1.89
N TRP A 30 0.21 -6.71 -1.15
CA TRP A 30 1.20 -7.50 -0.44
C TRP A 30 1.12 -7.22 1.06
N ILE A 31 1.20 -8.28 1.84
CA ILE A 31 1.12 -8.26 3.30
C ILE A 31 2.50 -8.55 3.86
N THR A 32 3.01 -7.61 4.63
CA THR A 32 4.26 -7.78 5.36
C THR A 32 4.00 -8.55 6.65
N THR A 33 4.68 -9.68 6.84
CA THR A 33 4.57 -10.48 8.06
C THR A 33 5.93 -11.02 8.50
N TYR A 34 5.96 -11.73 9.62
CA TYR A 34 7.13 -12.36 10.21
C TYR A 34 6.77 -13.72 10.82
N PRO A 35 7.74 -14.64 11.00
CA PRO A 35 7.46 -16.02 11.38
C PRO A 35 6.63 -16.20 12.65
N SER A 36 6.81 -15.33 13.66
CA SER A 36 6.03 -15.39 14.90
C SER A 36 4.61 -14.81 14.79
N ASN A 37 4.22 -14.24 13.66
CA ASN A 37 2.90 -13.61 13.45
C ASN A 37 1.99 -14.36 12.46
N TYR A 38 2.37 -15.58 12.04
CA TYR A 38 1.63 -16.30 11.00
C TYR A 38 0.15 -16.51 11.30
N GLU A 39 -0.23 -16.64 12.58
CA GLU A 39 -1.64 -16.74 12.98
C GLU A 39 -2.45 -15.49 12.57
N LYS A 40 -1.90 -14.29 12.78
CA LYS A 40 -2.54 -13.02 12.38
C LYS A 40 -2.63 -12.93 10.86
N ALA A 41 -1.54 -13.24 10.18
CA ALA A 41 -1.49 -13.23 8.71
C ALA A 41 -2.47 -14.24 8.09
N LEU A 42 -2.69 -15.39 8.73
CA LEU A 42 -3.68 -16.37 8.30
C LEU A 42 -5.12 -15.84 8.48
N ALA A 43 -5.41 -15.12 9.56
CA ALA A 43 -6.69 -14.44 9.73
C ALA A 43 -6.93 -13.39 8.64
N VAL A 44 -5.90 -12.62 8.29
CA VAL A 44 -5.94 -11.67 7.16
C VAL A 44 -6.22 -12.40 5.84
N LYS A 45 -5.48 -13.47 5.53
CA LYS A 45 -5.69 -14.32 4.33
C LYS A 45 -7.11 -14.85 4.23
N ASN A 46 -7.66 -15.36 5.33
CA ASN A 46 -8.98 -16.00 5.36
C ASN A 46 -10.14 -15.00 5.30
N THR A 47 -9.88 -13.71 5.51
CA THR A 47 -10.86 -12.63 5.46
C THR A 47 -10.76 -11.82 4.17
N TRP A 48 -10.27 -10.59 4.22
CA TRP A 48 -10.28 -9.63 3.11
C TRP A 48 -9.18 -9.90 2.06
N CYS A 49 -8.21 -10.77 2.38
CA CYS A 49 -6.90 -10.80 1.76
C CYS A 49 -6.58 -12.11 1.00
N ARG A 50 -7.61 -12.83 0.53
CA ARG A 50 -7.48 -14.21 -0.01
C ARG A 50 -6.51 -14.37 -1.19
N ARG A 51 -6.30 -13.32 -1.97
CA ARG A 51 -5.48 -13.32 -3.21
C ARG A 51 -4.25 -12.42 -3.10
N CYS A 52 -3.92 -11.95 -1.91
CA CYS A 52 -2.77 -11.10 -1.69
C CYS A 52 -1.49 -11.94 -1.56
N ILE A 53 -0.36 -11.30 -1.79
CA ILE A 53 0.96 -11.91 -1.61
C ILE A 53 1.35 -11.72 -0.15
N PHE A 54 1.88 -12.75 0.49
CA PHE A 54 2.43 -12.62 1.84
C PHE A 54 3.95 -12.63 1.74
N VAL A 55 4.62 -11.60 2.25
CA VAL A 55 6.09 -11.50 2.22
C VAL A 55 6.66 -11.66 3.63
N SER A 56 7.73 -12.43 3.76
CA SER A 56 8.35 -12.76 5.05
C SER A 56 9.86 -12.99 4.90
N SER A 57 10.56 -13.24 6.02
CA SER A 57 11.97 -13.67 6.07
C SER A 57 12.15 -15.18 6.00
N ALA A 58 11.04 -15.94 6.04
CA ALA A 58 11.05 -17.39 5.92
C ALA A 58 9.87 -17.88 5.06
N ASN A 59 10.08 -19.00 4.39
CA ASN A 59 9.01 -19.72 3.70
C ASN A 59 8.12 -20.42 4.72
N ASN A 60 6.83 -20.48 4.45
CA ASN A 60 5.87 -21.27 5.20
C ASN A 60 4.90 -21.95 4.21
N THR A 61 4.49 -23.18 4.53
CA THR A 61 3.62 -24.00 3.66
C THR A 61 2.13 -23.72 3.86
N GLU A 62 1.73 -23.37 5.08
CA GLU A 62 0.33 -23.08 5.47
C GLU A 62 -0.10 -21.69 5.01
N LEU A 63 0.76 -20.70 5.25
CA LEU A 63 0.72 -19.39 4.66
C LEU A 63 1.81 -19.34 3.57
N PRO A 64 1.48 -19.43 2.28
CA PRO A 64 2.47 -19.44 1.20
C PRO A 64 3.17 -18.08 1.12
N THR A 65 4.20 -17.91 1.94
CA THR A 65 4.99 -16.70 2.04
C THR A 65 6.09 -16.71 0.99
N VAL A 66 6.34 -15.53 0.42
CA VAL A 66 7.55 -15.26 -0.35
C VAL A 66 8.64 -14.90 0.63
N ASN A 67 9.66 -15.75 0.74
CA ASN A 67 10.88 -15.42 1.48
C ASN A 67 11.71 -14.39 0.71
N LEU A 68 11.85 -13.19 1.28
CA LEU A 68 12.64 -12.10 0.71
C LEU A 68 14.15 -12.19 1.04
N ASN A 69 14.58 -13.21 1.79
CA ASN A 69 15.97 -13.42 2.22
C ASN A 69 16.56 -12.19 2.95
N VAL A 70 15.77 -11.61 3.85
CA VAL A 70 16.15 -10.44 4.67
C VAL A 70 16.21 -10.83 6.14
N THR A 71 17.04 -10.12 6.91
CA THR A 71 17.09 -10.31 8.37
C THR A 71 15.84 -9.75 9.03
N GLU A 72 15.18 -10.59 9.84
CA GLU A 72 13.94 -10.26 10.53
C GLU A 72 14.20 -9.41 11.77
N THR A 73 14.07 -8.09 11.65
CA THR A 73 13.98 -7.20 12.82
C THR A 73 13.08 -6.01 12.51
N ARG A 74 12.51 -5.41 13.56
CA ARG A 74 11.75 -4.15 13.42
C ARG A 74 12.60 -3.02 12.84
N LYS A 75 13.90 -3.00 13.15
CA LYS A 75 14.82 -1.99 12.61
C LYS A 75 15.07 -2.19 11.11
N ASN A 76 14.97 -3.42 10.61
CA ASN A 76 15.21 -3.79 9.22
C ASN A 76 13.94 -3.78 8.34
N LEU A 77 12.83 -3.21 8.81
CA LEU A 77 11.59 -3.14 8.02
C LEU A 77 11.79 -2.38 6.70
N TRP A 78 12.62 -1.34 6.68
CA TRP A 78 12.97 -0.67 5.42
C TRP A 78 13.62 -1.62 4.41
N TRP A 79 14.57 -2.47 4.83
CA TRP A 79 15.16 -3.47 3.95
C TRP A 79 14.11 -4.44 3.38
N LYS A 80 13.23 -4.95 4.25
CA LYS A 80 12.13 -5.82 3.83
C LYS A 80 11.22 -5.13 2.81
N THR A 81 10.86 -3.87 3.03
CA THR A 81 10.03 -3.10 2.09
C THR A 81 10.72 -2.89 0.75
N LYS A 82 12.03 -2.55 0.72
CA LYS A 82 12.78 -2.47 -0.55
C LYS A 82 12.73 -3.78 -1.33
N ALA A 83 12.91 -4.91 -0.65
CA ALA A 83 12.85 -6.24 -1.25
C ALA A 83 11.42 -6.58 -1.73
N ALA A 84 10.39 -6.24 -0.95
CA ALA A 84 8.99 -6.46 -1.33
C ALA A 84 8.58 -5.63 -2.55
N LEU A 85 8.90 -4.33 -2.58
CA LEU A 85 8.66 -3.44 -3.72
C LEU A 85 9.33 -3.96 -4.98
N THR A 86 10.59 -4.40 -4.86
CA THR A 86 11.37 -5.01 -5.94
C THR A 86 10.69 -6.28 -6.47
N TYR A 87 10.33 -7.20 -5.57
CA TYR A 87 9.67 -8.45 -5.93
C TYR A 87 8.31 -8.22 -6.59
N VAL A 88 7.49 -7.33 -6.05
CA VAL A 88 6.16 -7.02 -6.59
C VAL A 88 6.27 -6.39 -7.97
N TYR A 89 7.24 -5.49 -8.18
CA TYR A 89 7.48 -4.91 -9.50
C TYR A 89 7.90 -5.97 -10.53
N ASP A 90 8.82 -6.88 -10.17
CA ASP A 90 9.36 -7.86 -11.11
C ASP A 90 8.34 -8.89 -11.56
N ASN A 91 7.42 -9.27 -10.66
CA ASN A 91 6.51 -10.37 -10.90
C ASN A 91 5.10 -9.92 -11.30
N TYR A 92 4.67 -8.70 -10.93
CA TYR A 92 3.27 -8.30 -11.05
C TYR A 92 3.03 -6.90 -11.61
N TYR A 93 4.07 -6.10 -11.90
CA TYR A 93 3.92 -4.72 -12.39
C TYR A 93 3.02 -4.61 -13.63
N ARG A 94 3.07 -5.60 -14.53
CA ARG A 94 2.35 -5.57 -15.81
C ARG A 94 0.88 -5.93 -15.69
N ASP A 95 0.48 -6.63 -14.64
CA ASP A 95 -0.85 -7.27 -14.54
C ASP A 95 -1.86 -6.44 -13.75
N TYR A 96 -1.40 -5.46 -12.97
CA TYR A 96 -2.20 -4.68 -12.04
C TYR A 96 -2.04 -3.17 -12.22
N ASP A 97 -3.09 -2.44 -11.87
CA ASP A 97 -3.15 -0.98 -11.97
C ASP A 97 -2.72 -0.31 -10.65
N TRP A 98 -3.03 -0.96 -9.52
CA TRP A 98 -2.81 -0.44 -8.17
C TRP A 98 -2.16 -1.49 -7.28
N PHE A 99 -1.35 -1.02 -6.35
CA PHE A 99 -0.60 -1.84 -5.41
C PHE A 99 -0.78 -1.33 -3.99
N LEU A 100 -1.24 -2.20 -3.10
CA LEU A 100 -1.49 -1.92 -1.68
C LEU A 100 -0.47 -2.65 -0.81
N LYS A 101 0.23 -1.89 0.04
CA LYS A 101 0.96 -2.43 1.20
C LYS A 101 0.03 -2.44 2.40
N ALA A 102 0.00 -3.55 3.12
CA ALA A 102 -0.62 -3.65 4.44
C ALA A 102 0.19 -4.58 5.35
N ASP A 103 -0.09 -4.52 6.65
CA ASP A 103 0.55 -5.37 7.65
C ASP A 103 -0.39 -6.54 8.04
N ASP A 104 0.15 -7.54 8.72
CA ASP A 104 -0.57 -8.76 9.11
C ASP A 104 -1.63 -8.57 10.21
N ASP A 105 -1.80 -7.35 10.69
CA ASP A 105 -2.84 -6.89 11.61
C ASP A 105 -3.74 -5.80 11.01
N THR A 106 -3.65 -5.56 9.69
CA THR A 106 -4.49 -4.60 8.98
C THR A 106 -5.79 -5.24 8.47
N TYR A 107 -6.90 -4.49 8.54
CA TYR A 107 -8.18 -4.85 7.89
C TYR A 107 -8.58 -3.84 6.83
N VAL A 108 -8.98 -4.31 5.64
CA VAL A 108 -9.34 -3.44 4.52
C VAL A 108 -10.72 -3.80 3.97
N ILE A 109 -11.61 -2.80 3.90
CA ILE A 109 -12.86 -2.91 3.14
C ILE A 109 -12.53 -2.63 1.67
N VAL A 110 -12.29 -3.69 0.90
CA VAL A 110 -11.76 -3.61 -0.48
C VAL A 110 -12.70 -2.85 -1.42
N GLU A 111 -14.02 -2.93 -1.19
CA GLU A 111 -15.04 -2.19 -1.94
C GLU A 111 -14.89 -0.68 -1.76
N ASN A 112 -14.66 -0.24 -0.52
CA ASN A 112 -14.43 1.18 -0.21
C ASN A 112 -13.12 1.67 -0.83
N LEU A 113 -12.08 0.85 -0.78
CA LEU A 113 -10.81 1.16 -1.41
C LEU A 113 -10.97 1.28 -2.94
N ARG A 114 -11.61 0.31 -3.61
CA ARG A 114 -11.86 0.38 -5.05
C ARG A 114 -12.70 1.59 -5.45
N SER A 115 -13.71 1.93 -4.66
CA SER A 115 -14.53 3.12 -4.88
C SER A 115 -13.68 4.40 -4.86
N PHE A 116 -12.81 4.54 -3.85
CA PHE A 116 -11.86 5.65 -3.77
C PHE A 116 -10.90 5.68 -4.97
N LEU A 117 -10.27 4.55 -5.30
CA LEU A 117 -9.31 4.43 -6.40
C LEU A 117 -9.91 4.68 -7.79
N SER A 118 -11.20 4.36 -7.97
CA SER A 118 -11.91 4.60 -9.24
C SER A 118 -12.03 6.09 -9.59
N GLN A 119 -11.84 6.98 -8.62
CA GLN A 119 -11.87 8.43 -8.78
C GLN A 119 -10.46 9.03 -8.97
N GLN A 120 -9.41 8.22 -8.87
CA GLN A 120 -8.02 8.67 -8.99
C GLN A 120 -7.46 8.41 -10.38
N THR A 121 -6.53 9.24 -10.81
CA THR A 121 -5.79 9.04 -12.06
C THR A 121 -4.56 8.15 -11.85
N LEU A 122 -4.27 7.30 -12.83
CA LEU A 122 -3.06 6.47 -12.85
C LEU A 122 -1.82 7.22 -13.36
N LEU A 123 -2.02 8.38 -13.98
CA LEU A 123 -0.95 9.16 -14.61
C LEU A 123 -0.25 10.11 -13.64
N GLU A 124 -0.95 10.57 -12.59
CA GLU A 124 -0.31 11.40 -11.58
C GLU A 124 0.50 10.51 -10.63
N PRO A 125 1.77 10.85 -10.36
CA PRO A 125 2.62 10.11 -9.43
C PRO A 125 2.22 10.47 -8.00
N THR A 126 1.05 10.00 -7.56
CA THR A 126 0.50 10.26 -6.22
C THR A 126 0.20 8.93 -5.52
N TYR A 127 0.61 8.80 -4.26
CA TYR A 127 0.30 7.66 -3.40
C TYR A 127 -0.55 8.11 -2.23
N PHE A 128 -1.32 7.18 -1.65
CA PHE A 128 -2.36 7.47 -0.67
C PHE A 128 -2.24 6.56 0.54
N GLY A 129 -2.67 7.06 1.69
CA GLY A 129 -2.63 6.34 2.96
C GLY A 129 -3.05 7.27 4.10
N ALA A 130 -2.69 6.92 5.34
CA ALA A 130 -2.87 7.81 6.49
C ALA A 130 -1.68 8.78 6.57
N LYS A 131 -1.88 10.03 6.14
CA LYS A 131 -0.79 11.01 5.98
C LYS A 131 -0.37 11.66 7.30
N PHE A 132 0.91 11.54 7.64
CA PHE A 132 1.59 12.23 8.74
C PHE A 132 2.46 13.35 8.17
N LYS A 133 2.50 14.51 8.83
CA LYS A 133 3.25 15.71 8.37
C LYS A 133 4.60 15.94 9.07
N MET A 134 5.00 15.00 9.92
CA MET A 134 6.30 15.04 10.62
C MET A 134 7.38 14.33 9.81
N MET A 135 8.66 14.62 10.10
CA MET A 135 9.86 13.96 9.55
C MET A 135 10.14 14.13 8.04
N VAL A 136 9.11 14.16 7.18
CA VAL A 136 9.21 14.35 5.73
C VAL A 136 8.48 15.63 5.36
N ARG A 137 9.10 16.48 4.53
CA ARG A 137 8.59 17.83 4.22
C ARG A 137 7.19 17.79 3.58
N GLN A 138 6.96 16.90 2.62
CA GLN A 138 5.63 16.70 2.03
C GLN A 138 4.68 15.84 2.89
N GLY A 139 5.20 15.24 3.97
CA GLY A 139 4.58 14.18 4.75
C GLY A 139 4.81 12.77 4.20
N PHE A 140 4.43 11.76 4.98
CA PHE A 140 4.54 10.34 4.64
C PHE A 140 3.26 9.59 5.04
N MET A 141 3.05 8.38 4.53
CA MET A 141 1.90 7.55 4.90
C MET A 141 2.30 6.56 5.99
N SER A 142 1.54 6.48 7.08
CA SER A 142 1.80 5.51 8.16
C SER A 142 1.83 4.08 7.64
N GLY A 143 2.85 3.32 8.05
CA GLY A 143 3.05 1.93 7.62
C GLY A 143 1.93 1.00 8.07
N GLY A 144 1.50 1.12 9.33
CA GLY A 144 0.47 0.25 9.94
C GLY A 144 -0.96 0.54 9.47
N ALA A 145 -1.24 1.75 8.99
CA ALA A 145 -2.52 2.04 8.34
C ALA A 145 -2.60 1.48 6.91
N GLY A 146 -1.46 1.04 6.35
CA GLY A 146 -1.30 0.71 4.96
C GLY A 146 -1.24 1.92 4.03
N TYR A 147 -0.69 1.69 2.84
CA TYR A 147 -0.63 2.70 1.78
C TYR A 147 -0.79 2.05 0.41
N VAL A 148 -1.39 2.79 -0.51
CA VAL A 148 -1.71 2.35 -1.87
C VAL A 148 -1.10 3.29 -2.89
N MET A 149 -0.59 2.71 -3.97
CA MET A 149 0.07 3.45 -5.04
C MET A 149 -0.33 2.93 -6.42
N PRO A 150 -0.43 3.79 -7.44
CA PRO A 150 -0.65 3.36 -8.80
C PRO A 150 0.63 2.73 -9.37
N LYS A 151 0.48 1.94 -10.42
CA LYS A 151 1.61 1.30 -11.14
C LYS A 151 2.75 2.25 -11.47
N GLU A 152 2.47 3.48 -11.91
CA GLU A 152 3.53 4.43 -12.26
C GLU A 152 4.37 4.85 -11.04
N VAL A 153 3.77 4.96 -9.86
CA VAL A 153 4.51 5.21 -8.62
C VAL A 153 5.40 4.03 -8.26
N LEU A 154 4.89 2.79 -8.36
CA LEU A 154 5.69 1.58 -8.12
C LEU A 154 6.88 1.51 -9.09
N LYS A 155 6.67 1.88 -10.36
CA LYS A 155 7.76 1.97 -11.34
C LYS A 155 8.80 2.99 -10.90
N LYS A 156 8.42 4.23 -10.61
CA LYS A 156 9.37 5.29 -10.22
C LYS A 156 10.19 4.91 -8.98
N ILE A 157 9.55 4.43 -7.92
CA ILE A 157 10.28 4.07 -6.70
C ILE A 157 11.31 2.96 -6.97
N VAL A 158 10.99 2.00 -7.82
CA VAL A 158 11.88 0.89 -8.15
C VAL A 158 12.97 1.29 -9.13
N THR A 159 12.62 1.96 -10.23
CA THR A 159 13.54 2.24 -11.34
C THR A 159 14.30 3.54 -11.20
N GLU A 160 13.91 4.45 -10.30
CA GLU A 160 14.63 5.69 -9.99
C GLU A 160 15.15 5.67 -8.55
N GLY A 161 14.37 5.12 -7.62
CA GLY A 161 14.71 5.10 -6.20
C GLY A 161 15.72 4.01 -5.79
N LEU A 162 15.66 2.84 -6.42
CA LEU A 162 16.37 1.61 -6.01
C LEU A 162 17.27 1.01 -7.11
N GLN A 163 17.72 1.82 -8.07
CA GLN A 163 18.52 1.41 -9.24
C GLN A 163 19.75 0.54 -8.92
N VAL A 164 20.63 1.02 -8.04
CA VAL A 164 21.93 0.42 -7.71
C VAL A 164 21.74 -0.76 -6.78
N ILE A 165 20.91 -0.62 -5.74
CA ILE A 165 20.56 -1.73 -4.83
C ILE A 165 19.98 -2.92 -5.58
N ARG A 166 19.20 -2.69 -6.64
CA ARG A 166 18.65 -3.76 -7.48
C ARG A 166 19.64 -4.35 -8.48
N LYS A 167 20.85 -3.79 -8.63
CA LYS A 167 21.79 -4.13 -9.72
C LYS A 167 21.07 -4.20 -11.07
N LEU A 168 20.26 -3.20 -11.42
CA LEU A 168 19.63 -3.15 -12.74
C LEU A 168 20.75 -3.08 -13.79
N SER A 169 21.01 -4.22 -14.45
CA SER A 169 22.22 -4.52 -15.23
C SER A 169 22.48 -3.61 -16.43
N TRP A 170 21.52 -2.76 -16.79
CA TRP A 170 21.60 -1.85 -17.92
C TRP A 170 21.94 -0.41 -17.51
N ILE A 171 22.01 -0.11 -16.21
CA ILE A 171 22.33 1.23 -15.69
C ILE A 171 23.76 1.21 -15.15
N ASN A 172 24.72 1.64 -15.98
CA ASN A 172 26.15 1.64 -15.64
C ASN A 172 26.57 2.81 -14.72
N GLU A 173 25.72 3.83 -14.55
CA GLU A 173 26.01 5.06 -13.78
C GLU A 173 24.79 5.53 -12.94
N GLY A 174 24.07 4.58 -12.32
CA GLY A 174 22.92 4.89 -11.48
C GLY A 174 23.33 5.40 -10.10
N LYS A 175 22.50 6.26 -9.49
CA LYS A 175 22.59 6.60 -8.07
C LYS A 175 21.22 6.41 -7.44
N ASP A 176 21.15 5.60 -6.39
CA ASP A 176 19.93 5.46 -5.61
C ASP A 176 19.53 6.80 -4.99
N LEU A 177 18.31 7.23 -5.27
CA LEU A 177 17.71 8.37 -4.59
C LEU A 177 17.29 7.97 -3.17
N CYS A 178 16.89 6.72 -2.99
CA CYS A 178 16.41 6.21 -1.71
C CYS A 178 17.57 5.70 -0.85
N SER A 179 17.33 5.61 0.47
CA SER A 179 18.37 5.22 1.42
C SER A 179 18.87 3.80 1.16
N SER A 180 20.19 3.65 0.98
CA SER A 180 20.83 2.34 0.82
C SER A 180 20.94 1.56 2.13
N LYS A 181 20.74 2.23 3.27
CA LYS A 181 20.72 1.57 4.58
C LYS A 181 19.63 0.50 4.62
N ASN A 182 19.90 -0.55 5.38
CA ASN A 182 18.91 -1.60 5.65
C ASN A 182 18.02 -1.27 6.85
N GLU A 183 18.50 -0.39 7.71
CA GLU A 183 17.78 0.09 8.88
C GLU A 183 16.96 1.35 8.56
N GLY A 184 15.87 1.55 9.30
CA GLY A 184 15.05 2.76 9.25
C GLY A 184 13.58 2.46 9.53
N ASP A 185 12.86 3.48 9.99
CA ASP A 185 11.40 3.43 10.06
C ASP A 185 10.86 3.38 8.63
N GLU A 186 10.24 2.25 8.30
CA GLU A 186 9.87 1.88 6.94
C GLU A 186 9.01 2.93 6.24
N ASP A 187 8.01 3.45 6.93
CA ASP A 187 7.08 4.42 6.40
C ASP A 187 7.71 5.81 6.20
N VAL A 188 8.62 6.20 7.08
CA VAL A 188 9.43 7.41 6.94
C VAL A 188 10.38 7.29 5.75
N GLU A 189 11.10 6.18 5.63
CA GLU A 189 12.02 5.92 4.52
C GLU A 189 11.28 5.85 3.18
N VAL A 190 10.11 5.21 3.11
CA VAL A 190 9.23 5.25 1.95
C VAL A 190 8.82 6.69 1.63
N GLY A 191 8.39 7.48 2.62
CA GLY A 191 8.02 8.88 2.41
C GLY A 191 9.16 9.75 1.87
N LEU A 192 10.36 9.63 2.43
CA LEU A 192 11.57 10.30 1.96
C LEU A 192 11.92 9.89 0.53
N CYS A 193 11.84 8.59 0.26
CA CYS A 193 12.09 8.01 -1.05
C CYS A 193 11.10 8.54 -2.09
N MET A 194 9.79 8.53 -1.78
CA MET A 194 8.72 9.08 -2.63
C MET A 194 8.95 10.57 -2.93
N GLU A 195 9.36 11.37 -1.94
CA GLU A 195 9.68 12.79 -2.16
C GLU A 195 10.82 12.97 -3.17
N LYS A 196 11.89 12.20 -3.03
CA LYS A 196 13.06 12.30 -3.91
C LYS A 196 12.77 11.83 -5.34
N VAL A 197 11.91 10.83 -5.53
CA VAL A 197 11.48 10.38 -6.87
C VAL A 197 10.32 11.23 -7.45
N GLY A 198 9.98 12.35 -6.80
CA GLY A 198 8.96 13.28 -7.27
C GLY A 198 7.53 12.74 -7.20
N VAL A 199 7.26 11.80 -6.30
CA VAL A 199 5.93 11.25 -6.01
C VAL A 199 5.29 12.05 -4.88
N LYS A 200 4.04 12.48 -5.08
CA LYS A 200 3.27 13.30 -4.13
C LYS A 200 2.57 12.44 -3.09
N ALA A 201 2.65 12.84 -1.83
CA ALA A 201 1.80 12.31 -0.76
C ALA A 201 0.38 12.90 -0.86
N GLY A 202 -0.55 12.13 -1.44
CA GLY A 202 -1.93 12.54 -1.71
C GLY A 202 -2.81 12.61 -0.47
N ASP A 203 -3.97 13.27 -0.61
CA ASP A 203 -5.01 13.26 0.42
C ASP A 203 -6.02 12.14 0.13
N SER A 204 -6.22 11.26 1.11
CA SER A 204 -7.13 10.12 1.01
C SER A 204 -8.44 10.33 1.76
N ARG A 205 -8.65 11.49 2.39
CA ARG A 205 -9.85 11.76 3.18
C ARG A 205 -11.09 11.86 2.29
N ASP A 206 -12.26 11.59 2.88
CA ASP A 206 -13.53 11.78 2.19
C ASP A 206 -13.94 13.26 2.10
N SER A 207 -15.07 13.54 1.44
CA SER A 207 -15.60 14.89 1.27
C SER A 207 -15.96 15.58 2.60
N LEU A 208 -16.04 14.82 3.70
CA LEU A 208 -16.27 15.33 5.05
C LEU A 208 -14.96 15.42 5.86
N ASN A 209 -13.80 15.31 5.19
CA ASN A 209 -12.47 15.27 5.79
C ASN A 209 -12.22 14.07 6.75
N ARG A 210 -12.99 12.98 6.64
CA ARG A 210 -12.78 11.78 7.46
C ARG A 210 -11.74 10.85 6.85
N HIS A 211 -10.99 10.17 7.70
CA HIS A 211 -9.93 9.26 7.30
C HIS A 211 -10.48 7.99 6.62
N ARG A 212 -9.93 7.65 5.44
CA ARG A 212 -10.14 6.34 4.78
C ARG A 212 -9.10 5.29 5.18
N PHE A 213 -7.94 5.76 5.66
CA PHE A 213 -6.84 4.96 6.20
C PHE A 213 -6.61 5.41 7.64
N SER A 214 -6.57 4.49 8.59
CA SER A 214 -6.43 4.78 10.02
C SER A 214 -5.46 3.78 10.66
N TRP A 215 -4.68 4.25 11.64
CA TRP A 215 -3.81 3.42 12.47
C TRP A 215 -4.45 3.01 13.81
N LEU A 216 -5.64 3.56 14.12
CA LEU A 216 -6.42 3.23 15.32
C LEU A 216 -7.79 2.68 14.93
N PHE A 217 -8.24 1.65 15.64
CA PHE A 217 -9.64 1.21 15.61
C PHE A 217 -10.53 2.40 15.98
N PHE A 218 -11.51 2.70 15.13
CA PHE A 218 -12.46 3.77 15.37
C PHE A 218 -13.20 3.54 16.69
N THR A 219 -12.92 4.32 17.72
CA THR A 219 -13.93 4.63 18.73
C THR A 219 -14.87 5.65 18.08
N TYR A 220 -15.98 5.16 17.53
CA TYR A 220 -17.11 6.04 17.20
C TYR A 220 -17.65 6.56 18.54
N TYR A 221 -17.41 7.84 18.83
CA TYR A 221 -18.15 8.60 19.83
C TYR A 221 -19.18 9.47 19.11
#